data_AF-A0A9D8Y3L7-F1
#
_entry.id   AF-A0A9D8Y3L7-F1
#
_cell.length_a   1.000
_cell.length_b   1.000
_cell.length_c   1.000
_cell.angle_alpha   90.00
_cell.angle_beta   90.00
_cell.angle_gamma   90.00
#
_symmetry.space_group_name_H-M   'P 1'
#
loop_
_entity.id
_entity.type
_entity.pdbx_description
1 polymer ?
#
loop_
_entity_poly.entity_id
_entity_poly.type
_entity_poly.pdbx_seq_one_letter_code
_entity_poly.pdbx_strand_id
1 'polypeptide(L)'
;MLRHEYVHFLQFQSAPAPYPFWYQEGFAEYLSSVKYRDGAMWVGEILMARAAALKVNEWLYVRKLVEGDRDEWDGYSIYGQSWLLTHMLYTDPKYRTGRSTLLQLLADGAKPREAFETAFGVNYQSLDTDMRDYYKAGKFYSYKFVIEEPVFDIEGPIVLSDKEAEAAKWRAKLALRRSEKAARRLVRDLKKALKKDPHNNDLHEILLKAWTNANDWDAAAVQAKQSLAMPAVSPAVKAIAGEVLWQAEVERRRALLKDAKDEENEGSSDPDLGLDDMFLQTVRGYMEEGIDADPLNARARMWHAGTYIYGGQNDFDAAAESIKQAYILYPQRWRIRRQYADLLYTQKSFDQACLLYGPLYRTTRSKSELKGIKARLKELAPDHPDCKIRELEETPETSR
;
A
#
# COMPACT_ATOMS: atom_id res chain seq x y z
N MET A 1 14.00 10.15 -2.04
CA MET A 1 12.57 9.88 -2.34
C MET A 1 12.41 8.84 -3.43
N LEU A 2 12.85 9.05 -4.68
CA LEU A 2 12.63 8.04 -5.75
C LEU A 2 13.18 6.64 -5.42
N ARG A 3 14.44 6.52 -4.96
CA ARG A 3 15.00 5.23 -4.53
C ARG A 3 14.26 4.60 -3.35
N HIS A 4 13.71 5.41 -2.44
CA HIS A 4 12.93 4.94 -1.30
C HIS A 4 11.60 4.34 -1.77
N GLU A 5 10.87 5.05 -2.65
CA GLU A 5 9.64 4.52 -3.26
C GLU A 5 9.91 3.28 -4.12
N TYR A 6 11.07 3.21 -4.78
CA TYR A 6 11.48 2.01 -5.52
C TYR A 6 11.74 0.81 -4.60
N VAL A 7 12.33 1.02 -3.42
CA VAL A 7 12.46 -0.06 -2.42
C VAL A 7 11.09 -0.50 -1.93
N HIS A 8 10.14 0.42 -1.73
CA HIS A 8 8.76 0.03 -1.44
C HIS A 8 8.14 -0.80 -2.55
N PHE A 9 8.35 -0.42 -3.82
CA PHE A 9 7.92 -1.25 -4.96
C PHE A 9 8.49 -2.67 -4.88
N LEU A 10 9.80 -2.82 -4.64
CA LEU A 10 10.44 -4.14 -4.48
C LEU A 10 9.93 -4.91 -3.25
N GLN A 11 9.77 -4.24 -2.11
CA GLN A 11 9.19 -4.84 -0.91
C GLN A 11 7.77 -5.34 -1.17
N PHE A 12 6.96 -4.53 -1.86
CA PHE A 12 5.60 -4.87 -2.18
C PHE A 12 5.51 -6.03 -3.14
N GLN A 13 6.49 -6.23 -4.03
CA GLN A 13 6.56 -7.35 -4.98
C GLN A 13 7.15 -8.63 -4.36
N SER A 14 8.14 -8.52 -3.48
CA SER A 14 8.96 -9.67 -3.06
C SER A 14 8.78 -10.10 -1.60
N ALA A 15 8.16 -9.30 -0.73
CA ALA A 15 7.97 -9.68 0.67
C ALA A 15 6.66 -10.46 0.85
N PRO A 16 6.69 -11.72 1.31
CA PRO A 16 5.45 -12.46 1.63
C PRO A 16 4.85 -12.05 2.98
N ALA A 17 5.68 -11.53 3.89
CA ALA A 17 5.33 -11.28 5.28
C ALA A 17 4.80 -9.86 5.56
N PRO A 18 3.82 -9.72 6.47
CA PRO A 18 3.32 -8.43 6.94
C PRO A 18 4.30 -7.75 7.91
N TYR A 19 5.30 -7.03 7.39
CA TYR A 19 6.19 -6.28 8.28
C TYR A 19 5.51 -5.05 8.85
N PRO A 20 5.82 -4.63 10.09
CA PRO A 20 5.26 -3.41 10.66
C PRO A 20 5.72 -2.16 9.90
N PHE A 21 4.91 -1.11 9.92
CA PHE A 21 5.14 0.11 9.15
C PHE A 21 6.55 0.70 9.39
N TRP A 22 6.98 0.79 10.65
CA TRP A 22 8.30 1.35 10.98
C TRP A 22 9.44 0.61 10.26
N TYR A 23 9.31 -0.72 10.08
CA TYR A 23 10.33 -1.53 9.40
C TYR A 23 10.22 -1.38 7.89
N GLN A 24 9.00 -1.32 7.34
CA GLN A 24 8.80 -1.06 5.91
C GLN A 24 9.51 0.24 5.51
N GLU A 25 9.25 1.31 6.24
CA GLU A 25 9.86 2.64 6.04
C GLU A 25 11.37 2.63 6.33
N GLY A 26 11.78 2.07 7.46
CA GLY A 26 13.19 2.03 7.86
C GLY A 26 14.05 1.24 6.89
N PHE A 27 13.55 0.13 6.37
CA PHE A 27 14.21 -0.68 5.35
C PHE A 27 14.25 0.03 3.99
N ALA A 28 13.18 0.72 3.61
CA ALA A 28 13.16 1.56 2.42
C ALA A 28 14.19 2.69 2.50
N GLU A 29 14.27 3.39 3.64
CA GLU A 29 15.31 4.38 3.92
C GLU A 29 16.71 3.75 3.87
N TYR A 30 16.93 2.63 4.55
CA TYR A 30 18.22 1.94 4.63
C TYR A 30 18.74 1.54 3.25
N LEU A 31 17.93 0.92 2.39
CA LEU A 31 18.32 0.55 1.04
C LEU A 31 18.31 1.72 0.05
N SER A 32 17.56 2.79 0.30
CA SER A 32 17.61 3.98 -0.58
C SER A 32 18.94 4.73 -0.51
N SER A 33 19.78 4.40 0.48
CA SER A 33 21.15 4.90 0.62
C SER A 33 22.16 4.21 -0.29
N VAL A 34 21.77 3.13 -0.97
CA VAL A 34 22.66 2.32 -1.81
C VAL A 34 23.36 3.18 -2.86
N LYS A 35 24.68 3.02 -2.94
CA LYS A 35 25.53 3.68 -3.94
C LYS A 35 26.51 2.69 -4.54
N TYR A 36 26.67 2.76 -5.85
CA TYR A 36 27.78 2.12 -6.55
C TYR A 36 28.94 3.11 -6.64
N ARG A 37 30.12 2.72 -6.16
CA ARG A 37 31.39 3.46 -6.34
C ARG A 37 32.56 2.49 -6.21
N ASP A 38 33.59 2.68 -7.04
CA ASP A 38 34.86 1.94 -6.98
C ASP A 38 34.68 0.40 -7.02
N GLY A 39 33.88 -0.11 -7.97
CA GLY A 39 33.68 -1.57 -8.11
C GLY A 39 32.83 -2.20 -7.01
N ALA A 40 32.17 -1.41 -6.16
CA ALA A 40 31.45 -1.92 -5.00
C ALA A 40 30.14 -1.20 -4.74
N MET A 41 29.19 -1.97 -4.21
CA MET A 41 27.93 -1.47 -3.66
C MET A 41 28.11 -1.17 -2.18
N TRP A 42 27.77 0.05 -1.80
CA TRP A 42 27.75 0.52 -0.42
C TRP A 42 26.32 0.60 0.08
N VAL A 43 26.01 -0.08 1.18
CA VAL A 43 24.65 -0.24 1.70
C VAL A 43 24.57 0.22 3.15
N GLY A 44 23.55 1.01 3.49
CA GLY A 44 23.30 1.46 4.85
C GLY A 44 23.98 2.77 5.23
N GLU A 45 24.38 3.60 4.26
CA GLU A 45 24.87 4.95 4.56
C GLU A 45 23.74 5.81 5.16
N ILE A 46 24.09 6.73 6.06
CA ILE A 46 23.11 7.70 6.56
C ILE A 46 22.80 8.74 5.48
N LEU A 47 21.51 8.94 5.23
CA LEU A 47 21.04 10.07 4.42
C LEU A 47 21.14 11.34 5.27
N MET A 48 21.88 12.35 4.81
CA MET A 48 22.11 13.58 5.60
C MET A 48 20.81 14.30 6.00
N ALA A 49 19.77 14.23 5.17
CA ALA A 49 18.44 14.73 5.52
C ALA A 49 17.83 14.02 6.74
N ARG A 50 18.11 12.72 6.93
CA ARG A 50 17.68 11.93 8.09
C ARG A 50 18.52 12.23 9.33
N ALA A 51 19.83 12.40 9.16
CA ALA A 51 20.70 12.89 10.23
C ALA A 51 20.21 14.25 10.77
N ALA A 52 19.87 15.17 9.87
CA ALA A 52 19.31 16.47 10.23
C ALA A 52 17.96 16.32 10.95
N ALA A 53 17.04 15.49 10.43
CA ALA A 53 15.74 15.24 11.06
C ALA A 53 15.87 14.66 12.47
N LEU A 54 16.76 13.67 12.68
CA LEU A 54 17.05 13.09 13.99
C LEU A 54 17.67 14.08 14.98
N LYS A 55 18.31 15.14 14.48
CA LYS A 55 18.90 16.20 15.30
C LYS A 55 17.88 17.25 15.74
N VAL A 56 16.97 17.65 14.85
CA VAL A 56 16.09 18.82 15.07
C VAL A 56 14.70 18.46 15.56
N ASN A 57 14.21 17.26 15.27
CA ASN A 57 12.87 16.86 15.66
C ASN A 57 12.85 16.14 17.01
N GLU A 58 11.72 16.23 17.70
CA GLU A 58 11.47 15.44 18.89
C GLU A 58 11.39 13.95 18.54
N TRP A 59 12.03 13.13 19.36
CA TRP A 59 12.03 11.68 19.20
C TRP A 59 10.77 11.08 19.81
N LEU A 60 10.09 10.26 19.02
CA LEU A 60 9.06 9.36 19.49
C LEU A 60 9.67 8.37 20.49
N TYR A 61 8.94 8.08 21.57
CA TYR A 61 9.22 6.88 22.37
C TYR A 61 9.13 5.64 21.49
N VAL A 62 10.02 4.67 21.70
CA VAL A 62 10.07 3.40 20.95
C VAL A 62 8.71 2.71 20.91
N ARG A 63 7.95 2.74 22.01
CA ARG A 63 6.57 2.21 22.03
C ARG A 63 5.71 2.81 20.92
N LYS A 64 5.72 4.14 20.77
CA LYS A 64 4.95 4.85 19.76
C LYS A 64 5.49 4.61 18.34
N LEU A 65 6.81 4.47 18.19
CA LEU A 65 7.44 4.13 16.91
C LEU A 65 7.04 2.72 16.43
N VAL A 66 7.10 1.74 17.33
CA VAL A 66 6.96 0.32 17.00
C VAL A 66 5.50 -0.13 16.98
N GLU A 67 4.65 0.43 17.85
CA GLU A 67 3.23 0.04 17.98
C GLU A 67 2.26 1.04 17.36
N GLY A 68 2.68 2.29 17.11
CA GLY A 68 1.80 3.38 16.71
C GLY A 68 1.20 3.23 15.31
N ASP A 69 0.16 4.02 15.05
CA ASP A 69 -0.50 4.07 13.75
C ASP A 69 0.11 5.15 12.85
N ARG A 70 0.07 4.91 11.54
CA ARG A 70 0.55 5.79 10.48
C ARG A 70 0.01 7.21 10.58
N ASP A 71 -1.26 7.32 10.96
CA ASP A 71 -1.98 8.59 10.98
C ASP A 71 -1.71 9.44 12.23
N GLU A 72 -1.01 8.88 13.24
CA GLU A 72 -0.69 9.55 14.51
C GLU A 72 0.71 10.20 14.55
N TRP A 73 1.41 10.20 13.41
CA TRP A 73 2.83 10.55 13.35
C TRP A 73 3.11 11.84 12.58
N ASP A 74 4.04 12.64 13.11
CA ASP A 74 4.76 13.64 12.32
C ASP A 74 5.78 12.89 11.44
N GLY A 75 5.58 12.95 10.13
CA GLY A 75 6.28 12.13 9.15
C GLY A 75 7.80 12.22 9.25
N TYR A 76 8.37 13.37 9.66
CA TYR A 76 9.82 13.53 9.67
C TYR A 76 10.54 12.74 10.77
N SER A 77 9.98 12.65 11.98
CA SER A 77 10.58 11.90 13.09
C SER A 77 10.53 10.40 12.83
N ILE A 78 9.43 9.90 12.26
CA ILE A 78 9.31 8.47 12.01
C ILE A 78 10.31 7.98 10.96
N TYR A 79 10.46 8.66 9.81
CA TYR A 79 11.42 8.20 8.80
C TYR A 79 12.86 8.16 9.35
N GLY A 80 13.23 9.17 10.14
CA GLY A 80 14.54 9.22 10.79
C GLY A 80 14.75 8.08 11.79
N GLN A 81 13.81 7.89 12.73
CA GLN A 81 13.95 6.87 13.78
C GLN A 81 13.75 5.45 13.24
N SER A 82 12.89 5.26 12.24
CA SER A 82 12.76 4.00 11.50
C SER A 82 14.05 3.62 10.80
N TRP A 83 14.70 4.57 10.11
CA TRP A 83 16.02 4.32 9.53
C TRP A 83 17.02 3.94 10.61
N LEU A 84 17.06 4.66 11.74
CA LEU A 84 18.01 4.42 12.82
C LEU A 84 17.85 3.03 13.45
N LEU A 85 16.61 2.64 13.76
CA LEU A 85 16.30 1.32 14.31
C LEU A 85 16.66 0.22 13.32
N THR A 86 16.26 0.35 12.05
CA THR A 86 16.66 -0.61 11.01
C THR A 86 18.17 -0.66 10.83
N HIS A 87 18.86 0.48 10.85
CA HIS A 87 20.32 0.51 10.76
C HIS A 87 20.96 -0.26 11.92
N MET A 88 20.56 0.04 13.17
CA MET A 88 21.02 -0.66 14.37
C MET A 88 20.77 -2.17 14.30
N LEU A 89 19.58 -2.61 13.84
CA LEU A 89 19.27 -4.03 13.62
C LEU A 89 20.17 -4.71 12.58
N TYR A 90 20.80 -3.97 11.67
CA TYR A 90 21.67 -4.52 10.63
C TYR A 90 23.15 -4.42 10.98
N THR A 91 23.58 -3.48 11.81
CA THR A 91 25.00 -3.16 12.03
C THR A 91 25.46 -3.32 13.47
N ASP A 92 24.61 -3.11 14.46
CA ASP A 92 25.01 -3.21 15.86
C ASP A 92 25.10 -4.69 16.27
N PRO A 93 26.23 -5.18 16.81
CA PRO A 93 26.38 -6.58 17.19
C PRO A 93 25.34 -7.11 18.19
N LYS A 94 24.87 -6.27 19.12
CA LYS A 94 23.84 -6.62 20.12
C LYS A 94 22.52 -6.97 19.43
N TYR A 95 22.18 -6.22 18.37
CA TYR A 95 20.88 -6.35 17.70
C TYR A 95 20.92 -7.16 16.40
N ARG A 96 22.06 -7.21 15.71
CA ARG A 96 22.21 -7.90 14.43
C ARG A 96 21.88 -9.39 14.54
N THR A 97 22.30 -10.03 15.62
CA THR A 97 22.15 -11.49 15.81
C THR A 97 20.69 -11.89 16.05
N GLY A 98 19.90 -11.06 16.76
CA GLY A 98 18.48 -11.34 17.05
C GLY A 98 17.51 -10.84 15.98
N ARG A 99 17.98 -10.09 14.96
CA ARG A 99 17.11 -9.46 13.95
C ARG A 99 16.20 -10.46 13.23
N SER A 100 16.74 -11.61 12.79
CA SER A 100 15.93 -12.62 12.08
C SER A 100 14.81 -13.15 12.97
N THR A 101 15.10 -13.39 14.25
CA THR A 101 14.10 -13.80 15.26
C THR A 101 13.04 -12.73 15.43
N LEU A 102 13.43 -11.46 15.60
CA LEU A 102 12.48 -10.33 15.69
C LEU A 102 11.54 -10.31 14.47
N LEU A 103 12.11 -10.31 13.26
CA LEU A 103 11.33 -10.19 12.03
C LEU A 103 10.39 -11.37 11.80
N GLN A 104 10.82 -12.58 12.19
CA GLN A 104 9.98 -13.77 12.14
C GLN A 104 8.81 -13.67 13.13
N LEU A 105 9.10 -13.33 14.40
CA LEU A 105 8.06 -13.17 15.43
C LEU A 105 7.02 -12.12 15.04
N LEU A 106 7.46 -11.01 14.45
CA LEU A 106 6.55 -9.97 13.95
C LEU A 106 5.71 -10.45 12.75
N ALA A 107 6.31 -11.21 11.82
CA ALA A 107 5.59 -11.80 10.70
C ALA A 107 4.52 -12.81 11.16
N ASP A 108 4.84 -13.57 12.21
CA ASP A 108 3.95 -14.54 12.86
C ASP A 108 2.91 -13.88 13.76
N GLY A 109 3.04 -12.57 14.04
CA GLY A 109 2.06 -11.78 14.76
C GLY A 109 2.24 -11.69 16.27
N ALA A 110 3.43 -11.96 16.79
CA ALA A 110 3.75 -11.64 18.17
C ALA A 110 3.53 -10.14 18.44
N LYS A 111 3.11 -9.80 19.66
CA LYS A 111 3.05 -8.40 20.07
C LYS A 111 4.46 -7.81 19.99
N PRO A 112 4.65 -6.60 19.44
CA PRO A 112 6.00 -6.09 19.22
C PRO A 112 6.86 -6.08 20.49
N ARG A 113 6.27 -5.75 21.66
CA ARG A 113 6.97 -5.76 22.95
C ARG A 113 7.60 -7.11 23.25
N GLU A 114 6.78 -8.17 23.17
CA GLU A 114 7.21 -9.56 23.42
C GLU A 114 8.26 -10.00 22.39
N ALA A 115 8.12 -9.57 21.13
CA ALA A 115 9.06 -9.90 20.07
C ALA A 115 10.45 -9.27 20.29
N PHE A 116 10.51 -8.01 20.73
CA PHE A 116 11.77 -7.34 21.09
C PHE A 116 12.41 -7.94 22.33
N GLU A 117 11.61 -8.26 23.35
CA GLU A 117 12.10 -8.91 24.57
C GLU A 117 12.65 -10.31 24.26
N THR A 118 11.93 -11.11 23.46
CA THR A 118 12.39 -12.46 23.05
C THR A 118 13.65 -12.39 22.19
N ALA A 119 13.73 -11.45 21.25
CA ALA A 119 14.85 -11.38 20.30
C ALA A 119 16.15 -10.82 20.91
N PHE A 120 16.04 -9.91 21.89
CA PHE A 120 17.21 -9.16 22.39
C PHE A 120 17.33 -9.11 23.91
N GLY A 121 16.34 -9.59 24.66
CA GLY A 121 16.30 -9.47 26.12
C GLY A 121 16.15 -8.02 26.61
N VAL A 122 15.53 -7.14 25.81
CA VAL A 122 15.37 -5.72 26.15
C VAL A 122 13.89 -5.31 26.23
N ASN A 123 13.58 -4.44 27.18
CA ASN A 123 12.30 -3.73 27.21
C ASN A 123 12.39 -2.42 26.40
N TYR A 124 11.27 -1.74 26.19
CA TYR A 124 11.23 -0.50 25.41
C TYR A 124 12.04 0.65 26.00
N GLN A 125 12.12 0.77 27.33
CA GLN A 125 12.92 1.83 27.95
C GLN A 125 14.41 1.65 27.69
N SER A 126 14.88 0.40 27.74
CA SER A 126 16.26 0.04 27.38
C SER A 126 16.49 0.30 25.91
N LEU A 127 15.57 -0.11 25.03
CA LEU A 127 15.67 0.13 23.59
C LEU A 127 15.67 1.62 23.22
N ASP A 128 14.87 2.45 23.90
CA ASP A 128 14.89 3.92 23.75
C ASP A 128 16.28 4.50 24.08
N THR A 129 16.89 4.00 25.16
CA THR A 129 18.22 4.42 25.60
C THR A 129 19.28 3.98 24.59
N ASP A 130 19.25 2.70 24.21
CA ASP A 130 20.17 2.10 23.25
C ASP A 130 20.11 2.82 21.89
N MET A 131 18.92 3.14 21.37
CA MET A 131 18.79 3.91 20.12
C MET A 131 19.39 5.32 20.22
N ARG A 132 19.19 6.01 21.35
CA ARG A 132 19.74 7.35 21.56
C ARG A 132 21.26 7.31 21.66
N ASP A 133 21.80 6.31 22.35
CA ASP A 133 23.25 6.16 22.50
C ASP A 133 23.90 5.72 21.18
N TYR A 134 23.23 4.85 20.42
CA TYR A 134 23.63 4.49 19.05
C TYR A 134 23.72 5.73 18.14
N TYR A 135 22.73 6.61 18.20
CA TYR A 135 22.76 7.87 17.45
C TYR A 135 23.88 8.81 17.91
N LYS A 136 24.02 9.02 19.22
CA LYS A 136 25.07 9.89 19.80
C LYS A 136 26.48 9.42 19.47
N ALA A 137 26.70 8.11 19.38
CA ALA A 137 27.98 7.56 18.99
C ALA A 137 28.41 8.00 17.58
N GLY A 138 27.46 8.31 16.69
CA GLY A 138 27.72 8.87 15.36
C GLY A 138 28.45 7.92 14.39
N LYS A 139 28.58 6.63 14.74
CA LYS A 139 29.31 5.61 13.97
C LYS A 139 28.35 4.76 13.14
N PHE A 140 27.82 5.33 12.06
CA PHE A 140 26.92 4.61 11.15
C PHE A 140 27.71 3.86 10.08
N TYR A 141 28.06 2.60 10.37
CA TYR A 141 28.77 1.75 9.42
C TYR A 141 27.91 1.38 8.21
N SER A 142 28.56 1.17 7.07
CA SER A 142 27.95 0.69 5.83
C SER A 142 28.59 -0.62 5.39
N TYR A 143 27.82 -1.52 4.79
CA TYR A 143 28.37 -2.72 4.17
C TYR A 143 28.90 -2.42 2.78
N LYS A 144 30.10 -2.93 2.49
CA LYS A 144 30.69 -2.93 1.15
C LYS A 144 30.54 -4.31 0.54
N PHE A 145 29.83 -4.40 -0.57
CA PHE A 145 29.74 -5.61 -1.38
C PHE A 145 30.54 -5.37 -2.66
N VAL A 146 31.65 -6.09 -2.81
CA VAL A 146 32.34 -6.13 -4.10
C VAL A 146 31.46 -6.96 -5.01
N ILE A 147 31.06 -6.37 -6.13
CA ILE A 147 30.30 -7.04 -7.17
C ILE A 147 31.14 -7.00 -8.43
N GLU A 148 31.07 -8.07 -9.22
CA GLU A 148 31.44 -7.93 -10.63
C GLU A 148 30.50 -6.89 -11.23
N GLU A 149 31.04 -5.92 -11.99
CA GLU A 149 30.19 -4.95 -12.68
C GLU A 149 29.17 -5.75 -13.50
N PRO A 150 27.88 -5.68 -13.14
CA PRO A 150 26.89 -6.27 -14.01
C PRO A 150 26.96 -5.45 -15.29
N VAL A 151 27.20 -6.11 -16.42
CA VAL A 151 27.06 -5.48 -17.73
C VAL A 151 25.58 -5.27 -17.94
N PHE A 152 25.06 -4.20 -17.35
CA PHE A 152 23.78 -3.68 -17.73
C PHE A 152 24.00 -2.89 -19.01
N ASP A 153 23.40 -3.34 -20.10
CA ASP A 153 23.24 -2.51 -21.29
C ASP A 153 22.14 -1.48 -20.96
N ILE A 154 22.48 -0.53 -20.08
CA ILE A 154 21.60 0.57 -19.77
C ILE A 154 21.74 1.50 -20.97
N GLU A 155 20.79 1.39 -21.91
CA GLU A 155 20.55 2.49 -22.83
C GLU A 155 20.54 3.76 -21.99
N GLY A 156 21.38 4.73 -22.35
CA GLY A 156 21.66 5.91 -21.52
C GLY A 156 20.40 6.60 -20.96
N PRO A 157 20.55 7.55 -20.03
CA PRO A 157 19.41 8.11 -19.31
C PRO A 157 18.26 8.49 -20.26
N ILE A 158 17.09 7.88 -20.05
CA ILE A 158 15.88 8.19 -20.83
C ILE A 158 15.58 9.67 -20.60
N VAL A 159 15.75 10.48 -21.65
CA VAL A 159 15.40 11.90 -21.61
C VAL A 159 13.89 12.00 -21.81
N LEU A 160 13.20 12.39 -20.74
CA LEU A 160 11.76 12.68 -20.83
C LEU A 160 11.53 13.84 -21.79
N SER A 161 10.52 13.71 -22.65
CA SER A 161 9.96 14.83 -23.39
C SER A 161 9.40 15.89 -22.44
N ASP A 162 9.23 17.13 -22.93
CA ASP A 162 8.63 18.21 -22.13
C ASP A 162 7.25 17.82 -21.56
N LYS A 163 6.47 17.03 -22.31
CA LYS A 163 5.16 16.53 -21.88
C LYS A 163 5.30 15.54 -20.73
N GLU A 164 6.20 14.56 -20.86
CA GLU A 164 6.45 13.57 -19.81
C GLU A 164 7.03 14.20 -18.54
N ALA A 165 7.95 15.15 -18.70
CA ALA A 165 8.53 15.91 -17.60
C ALA A 165 7.46 16.75 -16.87
N GLU A 166 6.53 17.37 -17.60
CA GLU A 166 5.41 18.09 -16.99
C GLU A 166 4.45 17.14 -16.27
N ALA A 167 4.07 16.02 -16.90
CA ALA A 167 3.25 14.99 -16.28
C ALA A 167 3.88 14.44 -14.98
N ALA A 168 5.20 14.24 -14.96
CA ALA A 168 5.93 13.81 -13.77
C ALA A 168 5.78 14.80 -12.59
N LYS A 169 5.79 16.12 -12.85
CA LYS A 169 5.53 17.13 -11.82
C LYS A 169 4.11 17.04 -11.29
N TRP A 170 3.12 16.75 -12.14
CA TRP A 170 1.73 16.56 -11.73
C TRP A 170 1.53 15.27 -10.93
N ARG A 171 2.18 14.17 -11.31
CA ARG A 171 2.20 12.91 -10.53
C ARG A 171 2.81 13.14 -9.14
N ALA A 172 3.89 13.91 -9.03
CA ALA A 172 4.45 14.29 -7.73
C ALA A 172 3.47 15.11 -6.89
N LYS A 173 2.78 16.10 -7.48
CA LYS A 173 1.73 16.87 -6.78
C LYS A 173 0.57 15.99 -6.31
N LEU A 174 0.17 15.01 -7.11
CA LEU A 174 -0.87 14.03 -6.74
C LEU A 174 -0.44 13.21 -5.51
N ALA A 175 0.79 12.69 -5.50
CA ALA A 175 1.31 11.89 -4.38
C ALA A 175 1.40 12.68 -3.05
N LEU A 176 1.66 13.98 -3.12
CA LEU A 176 1.76 14.86 -1.95
C LEU A 176 0.40 15.33 -1.41
N ARG A 177 -0.66 15.35 -2.23
CA ARG A 177 -1.97 15.90 -1.86
C ARG A 177 -2.91 14.80 -1.37
N ARG A 178 -2.72 14.37 -0.12
CA ARG A 178 -3.42 13.23 0.49
C ARG A 178 -4.82 13.53 1.06
N SER A 179 -5.21 14.79 1.20
CA SER A 179 -6.56 15.15 1.67
C SER A 179 -7.52 15.46 0.52
N GLU A 180 -8.82 15.20 0.71
CA GLU A 180 -9.86 15.49 -0.29
C GLU A 180 -9.84 16.96 -0.73
N LYS A 181 -9.67 17.90 0.20
CA LYS A 181 -9.56 19.34 -0.09
C LYS A 181 -8.37 19.65 -1.00
N ALA A 182 -7.21 19.02 -0.74
CA ALA A 182 -6.03 19.19 -1.57
C ALA A 182 -6.21 18.55 -2.96
N ALA A 183 -6.85 17.39 -3.03
CA ALA A 183 -7.21 16.71 -4.28
C ALA A 183 -8.17 17.55 -5.14
N ARG A 184 -9.23 18.14 -4.55
CA ARG A 184 -10.14 19.08 -5.25
C ARG A 184 -9.41 20.31 -5.78
N ARG A 185 -8.41 20.83 -5.06
CA ARG A 185 -7.55 21.89 -5.58
C ARG A 185 -6.72 21.40 -6.78
N LEU A 186 -6.19 20.18 -6.72
CA LEU A 186 -5.37 19.60 -7.80
C LEU A 186 -6.19 19.42 -9.08
N VAL A 187 -7.42 18.91 -8.95
CA VAL A 187 -8.39 18.82 -10.03
C VAL A 187 -8.58 20.17 -10.73
N ARG A 188 -8.80 21.26 -9.96
CA ARG A 188 -8.95 22.60 -10.54
C ARG A 188 -7.69 23.06 -11.29
N ASP A 189 -6.52 22.80 -10.72
CA ASP A 189 -5.23 23.16 -11.31
C ASP A 189 -4.99 22.36 -12.62
N LEU A 190 -5.28 21.05 -12.63
CA LEU A 190 -5.17 20.17 -13.80
C LEU A 190 -6.15 20.54 -14.91
N LYS A 191 -7.40 20.86 -14.57
CA LYS A 191 -8.38 21.35 -15.55
C LYS A 191 -7.91 22.63 -16.25
N LYS A 192 -7.18 23.51 -15.56
CA LYS A 192 -6.55 24.68 -16.20
C LYS A 192 -5.39 24.29 -17.12
N ALA A 193 -4.58 23.31 -16.72
CA ALA A 193 -3.49 22.81 -17.57
C ALA A 193 -4.02 22.18 -18.86
N LEU A 194 -5.08 21.36 -18.77
CA LEU A 194 -5.74 20.72 -19.90
C LEU A 194 -6.38 21.71 -20.89
N LYS A 195 -6.69 22.96 -20.49
CA LYS A 195 -7.11 23.98 -21.47
C LYS A 195 -6.05 24.27 -22.54
N LYS A 196 -4.77 24.04 -22.22
CA LYS A 196 -3.63 24.26 -23.14
C LYS A 196 -3.31 23.03 -23.98
N ASP A 197 -3.57 21.83 -23.46
CA ASP A 197 -3.37 20.56 -24.15
C ASP A 197 -4.53 19.59 -23.84
N PRO A 198 -5.71 19.78 -24.49
CA PRO A 198 -6.94 19.08 -24.12
C PRO A 198 -6.93 17.57 -24.36
N HIS A 199 -5.98 17.04 -25.14
CA HIS A 199 -5.88 15.62 -25.47
C HIS A 199 -4.66 14.97 -24.80
N ASN A 200 -4.11 15.60 -23.76
CA ASN A 200 -2.96 15.08 -23.04
C ASN A 200 -3.36 13.88 -22.17
N ASN A 201 -3.10 12.67 -22.68
CA ASN A 201 -3.44 11.42 -22.00
C ASN A 201 -2.89 11.33 -20.56
N ASP A 202 -1.63 11.72 -20.32
CA ASP A 202 -1.03 11.72 -18.98
C ASP A 202 -1.81 12.63 -18.00
N LEU A 203 -2.16 13.83 -18.44
CA LEU A 203 -2.90 14.77 -17.59
C LEU A 203 -4.32 14.29 -17.32
N HIS A 204 -4.98 13.63 -18.27
CA HIS A 204 -6.28 12.99 -18.05
C HIS A 204 -6.19 11.82 -17.06
N GLU A 205 -5.16 10.98 -17.18
CA GLU A 205 -4.86 9.89 -16.24
C GLU A 205 -4.71 10.42 -14.80
N ILE A 206 -3.90 11.47 -14.63
CA ILE A 206 -3.64 12.10 -13.33
C ILE A 206 -4.91 12.80 -12.80
N LEU A 207 -5.70 13.42 -13.69
CA LEU A 207 -6.94 14.09 -13.31
C LEU A 207 -7.98 13.11 -12.77
N LEU A 208 -8.14 11.94 -13.40
CA LEU A 208 -9.06 10.91 -12.91
C LEU A 208 -8.62 10.36 -11.55
N LYS A 209 -7.32 10.09 -11.35
CA LYS A 209 -6.77 9.72 -10.04
C LYS A 209 -6.91 10.84 -8.99
N ALA A 210 -6.83 12.10 -9.40
CA ALA A 210 -7.08 13.23 -8.50
C ALA A 210 -8.56 13.29 -8.06
N TRP A 211 -9.48 12.93 -8.95
CA TRP A 211 -10.90 12.81 -8.62
C TRP A 211 -11.19 11.66 -7.67
N THR A 212 -10.56 10.49 -7.83
CA THR A 212 -10.70 9.39 -6.86
C THR A 212 -10.24 9.81 -5.46
N ASN A 213 -9.15 10.60 -5.35
CA ASN A 213 -8.69 11.14 -4.07
C ASN A 213 -9.58 12.26 -3.50
N ALA A 214 -10.40 12.89 -4.35
CA ALA A 214 -11.35 13.93 -3.95
C ALA A 214 -12.68 13.35 -3.44
N ASN A 215 -12.90 12.04 -3.64
CA ASN A 215 -14.09 11.29 -3.22
C ASN A 215 -15.41 11.91 -3.74
N ASP A 216 -15.36 12.49 -4.95
CA ASP A 216 -16.50 13.11 -5.63
C ASP A 216 -16.85 12.29 -6.87
N TRP A 217 -17.58 11.20 -6.66
CA TRP A 217 -17.77 10.18 -7.68
C TRP A 217 -18.67 10.63 -8.84
N ASP A 218 -19.64 11.52 -8.60
CA ASP A 218 -20.47 12.08 -9.66
C ASP A 218 -19.63 12.95 -10.61
N ALA A 219 -18.82 13.87 -10.07
CA ALA A 219 -17.95 14.69 -10.89
C ALA A 219 -16.84 13.88 -11.55
N ALA A 220 -16.34 12.84 -10.87
CA ALA A 220 -15.37 11.90 -11.42
C ALA A 220 -15.94 11.14 -12.62
N ALA A 221 -17.18 10.64 -12.54
CA ALA A 221 -17.85 9.94 -13.63
C ALA A 221 -18.06 10.83 -14.86
N VAL A 222 -18.44 12.10 -14.65
CA VAL A 222 -18.52 13.08 -15.75
C VAL A 222 -17.14 13.26 -16.39
N GLN A 223 -16.08 13.41 -15.59
CA GLN A 223 -14.72 13.55 -16.11
C GLN A 223 -14.23 12.29 -16.84
N ALA A 224 -14.60 11.10 -16.38
CA ALA A 224 -14.28 9.83 -17.01
C ALA A 224 -14.88 9.75 -18.42
N LYS A 225 -16.18 10.05 -18.55
CA LYS A 225 -16.86 10.10 -19.87
C LYS A 225 -16.22 11.11 -20.82
N GLN A 226 -15.86 12.31 -20.32
CA GLN A 226 -15.15 13.31 -21.12
C GLN A 226 -13.78 12.82 -21.59
N SER A 227 -13.04 12.12 -20.73
CA SER A 227 -11.71 11.59 -21.04
C SER A 227 -11.79 10.45 -22.05
N LEU A 228 -12.81 9.60 -21.96
CA LEU A 228 -13.08 8.51 -22.93
C LEU A 228 -13.48 9.04 -24.31
N ALA A 229 -14.11 10.21 -24.38
CA ALA A 229 -14.52 10.84 -25.63
C ALA A 229 -13.37 11.57 -26.37
N MET A 230 -12.15 11.59 -25.81
CA MET A 230 -11.01 12.22 -26.47
C MET A 230 -10.57 11.43 -27.71
N PRO A 231 -10.09 12.11 -28.77
CA PRO A 231 -9.43 11.44 -29.87
C PRO A 231 -8.14 10.76 -29.37
N ALA A 232 -7.85 9.56 -29.86
CA ALA A 232 -6.67 8.77 -29.49
C ALA A 232 -6.49 8.61 -27.96
N VAL A 233 -7.59 8.32 -27.25
CA VAL A 233 -7.55 7.99 -25.82
C VAL A 233 -6.70 6.73 -25.59
N SER A 234 -5.72 6.85 -24.69
CA SER A 234 -4.81 5.77 -24.35
C SER A 234 -5.49 4.68 -23.53
N PRO A 235 -5.03 3.42 -23.61
CA PRO A 235 -5.54 2.33 -22.78
C PRO A 235 -5.42 2.62 -21.27
N ALA A 236 -4.38 3.33 -20.83
CA ALA A 236 -4.21 3.75 -19.44
C ALA A 236 -5.34 4.67 -18.95
N VAL A 237 -5.77 5.64 -19.79
CA VAL A 237 -6.92 6.50 -19.48
C VAL A 237 -8.21 5.70 -19.47
N LYS A 238 -8.39 4.77 -20.42
CA LYS A 238 -9.56 3.88 -20.46
C LYS A 238 -9.71 3.08 -19.17
N ALA A 239 -8.64 2.41 -18.72
CA ALA A 239 -8.70 1.58 -17.52
C ALA A 239 -9.09 2.36 -16.26
N ILE A 240 -8.53 3.56 -16.05
CA ILE A 240 -8.89 4.39 -14.90
C ILE A 240 -10.29 4.98 -15.06
N ALA A 241 -10.71 5.32 -16.28
CA ALA A 241 -12.08 5.76 -16.53
C ALA A 241 -13.10 4.65 -16.24
N GLY A 242 -12.83 3.40 -16.64
CA GLY A 242 -13.63 2.23 -16.30
C GLY A 242 -13.74 2.03 -14.79
N GLU A 243 -12.63 2.14 -14.06
CA GLU A 243 -12.61 2.12 -12.59
C GLU A 243 -13.52 3.19 -12.01
N VAL A 244 -13.34 4.44 -12.43
CA VAL A 244 -14.07 5.60 -11.90
C VAL A 244 -15.58 5.45 -12.16
N LEU A 245 -15.96 5.00 -13.36
CA LEU A 245 -17.36 4.79 -13.72
C LEU A 245 -17.99 3.69 -12.86
N TRP A 246 -17.31 2.56 -12.69
CA TRP A 246 -17.80 1.47 -11.87
C TRP A 246 -17.95 1.88 -10.40
N GLN A 247 -16.94 2.53 -9.83
CA GLN A 247 -17.01 3.04 -8.45
C GLN A 247 -18.14 4.06 -8.26
N ALA A 248 -18.34 4.96 -9.22
CA ALA A 248 -19.42 5.94 -9.13
C ALA A 248 -20.80 5.30 -9.17
N GLU A 249 -21.03 4.29 -10.01
CA GLU A 249 -22.30 3.58 -10.02
C GLU A 249 -22.50 2.76 -8.73
N VAL A 250 -21.45 2.13 -8.19
CA VAL A 250 -21.49 1.44 -6.89
C VAL A 250 -21.93 2.39 -5.77
N GLU A 251 -21.30 3.56 -5.66
CA GLU A 251 -21.64 4.54 -4.62
C GLU A 251 -23.05 5.10 -4.81
N ARG A 252 -23.48 5.34 -6.05
CA ARG A 252 -24.85 5.74 -6.37
C ARG A 252 -25.87 4.68 -5.93
N ARG A 253 -25.63 3.40 -6.24
CA ARG A 253 -26.53 2.29 -5.84
C ARG A 253 -26.56 2.10 -4.34
N ARG A 254 -25.42 2.21 -3.67
CA ARG A 254 -25.34 2.16 -2.20
C ARG A 254 -26.15 3.28 -1.55
N ALA A 255 -26.07 4.50 -2.07
CA ALA A 255 -26.87 5.63 -1.58
C ALA A 255 -28.38 5.35 -1.73
N LEU A 256 -28.82 4.90 -2.91
CA LEU A 256 -30.22 4.54 -3.16
C LEU A 256 -30.73 3.42 -2.24
N LEU A 257 -29.91 2.38 -2.01
CA LEU A 257 -30.26 1.29 -1.12
C LEU A 257 -30.25 1.70 0.35
N LYS A 258 -29.40 2.64 0.75
CA LYS A 258 -29.41 3.19 2.11
C LYS A 258 -30.69 3.96 2.36
N ASP A 259 -31.09 4.82 1.41
CA ASP A 259 -32.33 5.58 1.49
C ASP A 259 -33.56 4.64 1.51
N ALA A 260 -33.47 3.46 0.89
CA ALA A 260 -34.50 2.42 0.95
C ALA A 260 -34.48 1.56 2.23
N LYS A 261 -33.31 1.36 2.85
CA LYS A 261 -33.11 0.51 4.05
C LYS A 261 -33.44 1.21 5.38
N ASP A 262 -33.71 2.51 5.36
CA ASP A 262 -34.42 3.16 6.48
C ASP A 262 -35.85 2.60 6.67
N GLU A 263 -36.32 1.71 5.78
CA GLU A 263 -37.60 0.99 5.90
C GLU A 263 -37.50 -0.51 6.27
N GLU A 264 -36.35 -1.21 6.14
CA GLU A 264 -36.27 -2.66 6.49
C GLU A 264 -34.84 -3.21 6.75
N ASN A 265 -34.67 -3.78 7.95
CA ASN A 265 -33.59 -4.60 8.58
C ASN A 265 -32.22 -4.88 7.89
N GLU A 266 -31.16 -4.71 8.69
CA GLU A 266 -29.75 -5.04 8.42
C GLU A 266 -29.45 -6.56 8.41
N GLY A 267 -28.74 -7.06 7.40
CA GLY A 267 -28.30 -8.48 7.41
C GLY A 267 -27.35 -8.96 6.32
N SER A 268 -26.93 -8.14 5.36
CA SER A 268 -25.93 -8.52 4.34
C SER A 268 -24.76 -7.55 4.35
N SER A 269 -23.53 -8.09 4.37
CA SER A 269 -22.28 -7.32 4.40
C SER A 269 -21.89 -6.73 3.04
N ASP A 270 -22.53 -7.15 1.95
CA ASP A 270 -22.52 -6.46 0.65
C ASP A 270 -23.85 -6.76 -0.06
N PRO A 271 -24.79 -5.80 -0.14
CA PRO A 271 -26.03 -6.01 -0.88
C PRO A 271 -25.74 -6.19 -2.37
N ASP A 272 -26.49 -7.07 -3.05
CA ASP A 272 -26.52 -7.06 -4.51
C ASP A 272 -26.96 -5.68 -4.98
N LEU A 273 -26.08 -4.99 -5.72
CA LEU A 273 -26.29 -3.61 -6.16
C LEU A 273 -27.11 -3.54 -7.46
N GLY A 274 -27.43 -4.69 -8.08
CA GLY A 274 -28.23 -4.76 -9.31
C GLY A 274 -27.63 -3.92 -10.44
N LEU A 275 -26.31 -4.00 -10.62
CA LEU A 275 -25.61 -3.29 -11.69
C LEU A 275 -25.98 -3.90 -13.04
N ASP A 276 -26.17 -3.05 -14.05
CA ASP A 276 -26.51 -3.48 -15.41
C ASP A 276 -25.37 -4.29 -16.05
N ASP A 277 -25.69 -5.45 -16.64
CA ASP A 277 -24.70 -6.37 -17.21
C ASP A 277 -23.92 -5.74 -18.38
N MET A 278 -24.60 -4.95 -19.22
CA MET A 278 -23.96 -4.27 -20.34
C MET A 278 -23.02 -3.17 -19.85
N PHE A 279 -23.40 -2.45 -18.79
CA PHE A 279 -22.52 -1.51 -18.10
C PHE A 279 -21.27 -2.22 -17.53
N LEU A 280 -21.45 -3.35 -16.84
CA LEU A 280 -20.33 -4.15 -16.30
C LEU A 280 -19.40 -4.61 -17.42
N GLN A 281 -19.94 -5.14 -18.52
CA GLN A 281 -19.16 -5.53 -19.69
C GLN A 281 -18.37 -4.34 -20.28
N THR A 282 -19.00 -3.16 -20.35
CA THR A 282 -18.35 -1.95 -20.87
C THR A 282 -17.16 -1.51 -20.02
N VAL A 283 -17.34 -1.42 -18.69
CA VAL A 283 -16.25 -0.99 -17.80
C VAL A 283 -15.14 -2.04 -17.70
N ARG A 284 -15.47 -3.33 -17.79
CA ARG A 284 -14.48 -4.42 -17.87
C ARG A 284 -13.62 -4.29 -19.12
N GLY A 285 -14.24 -4.10 -20.29
CA GLY A 285 -13.52 -3.89 -21.55
C GLY A 285 -12.51 -2.74 -21.49
N TYR A 286 -12.88 -1.61 -20.86
CA TYR A 286 -11.93 -0.52 -20.65
C TYR A 286 -10.73 -0.89 -19.76
N MET A 287 -10.94 -1.71 -18.74
CA MET A 287 -9.86 -2.19 -17.86
C MET A 287 -9.00 -3.23 -18.58
N GLU A 288 -9.61 -4.15 -19.33
CA GLU A 288 -8.92 -5.16 -20.14
C GLU A 288 -7.98 -4.50 -21.15
N GLU A 289 -8.43 -3.48 -21.89
CA GLU A 289 -7.54 -2.74 -22.81
C GLU A 289 -6.30 -2.17 -22.10
N GLY A 290 -6.46 -1.65 -20.88
CA GLY A 290 -5.32 -1.16 -20.10
C GLY A 290 -4.43 -2.27 -19.53
N ILE A 291 -4.98 -3.45 -19.25
CA ILE A 291 -4.22 -4.64 -18.83
C ILE A 291 -3.44 -5.22 -20.01
N ASP A 292 -4.02 -5.24 -21.20
CA ASP A 292 -3.37 -5.71 -22.42
C ASP A 292 -2.21 -4.80 -22.83
N ALA A 293 -2.39 -3.48 -22.68
CA ALA A 293 -1.35 -2.50 -22.96
C ALA A 293 -0.23 -2.48 -21.89
N ASP A 294 -0.57 -2.74 -20.63
CA ASP A 294 0.38 -2.86 -19.52
C ASP A 294 0.01 -4.04 -18.61
N PRO A 295 0.57 -5.24 -18.88
CA PRO A 295 0.30 -6.43 -18.08
C PRO A 295 0.69 -6.30 -16.61
N LEU A 296 1.54 -5.32 -16.24
CA LEU A 296 1.98 -5.03 -14.87
C LEU A 296 1.03 -4.06 -14.14
N ASN A 297 -0.05 -3.62 -14.78
CA ASN A 297 -1.06 -2.73 -14.19
C ASN A 297 -1.95 -3.46 -13.17
N ALA A 298 -1.40 -3.72 -11.99
CA ALA A 298 -2.11 -4.42 -10.92
C ALA A 298 -3.36 -3.69 -10.42
N ARG A 299 -3.42 -2.36 -10.58
CA ARG A 299 -4.62 -1.59 -10.21
C ARG A 299 -5.78 -1.92 -11.15
N ALA A 300 -5.54 -1.91 -12.46
CA ALA A 300 -6.56 -2.29 -13.44
C ALA A 300 -7.02 -3.74 -13.20
N ARG A 301 -6.09 -4.66 -12.96
CA ARG A 301 -6.41 -6.07 -12.63
C ARG A 301 -7.26 -6.22 -11.36
N MET A 302 -6.89 -5.50 -10.29
CA MET A 302 -7.65 -5.50 -9.03
C MET A 302 -9.09 -5.02 -9.25
N TRP A 303 -9.26 -3.89 -9.95
CA TRP A 303 -10.60 -3.36 -10.19
C TRP A 303 -11.40 -4.21 -11.17
N HIS A 304 -10.75 -4.78 -12.19
CA HIS A 304 -11.35 -5.72 -13.11
C HIS A 304 -11.94 -6.91 -12.37
N ALA A 305 -11.15 -7.57 -11.52
CA ALA A 305 -11.64 -8.64 -10.66
C ALA A 305 -12.75 -8.17 -9.71
N GLY A 306 -12.61 -6.96 -9.14
CA GLY A 306 -13.62 -6.33 -8.29
C GLY A 306 -14.99 -6.20 -8.97
N THR A 307 -15.05 -5.98 -10.28
CA THR A 307 -16.33 -5.92 -11.01
C THR A 307 -17.06 -7.26 -11.08
N TYR A 308 -16.36 -8.40 -10.95
CA TYR A 308 -16.98 -9.73 -10.91
C TYR A 308 -17.35 -10.12 -9.48
N ILE A 309 -16.47 -9.81 -8.53
CA ILE A 309 -16.66 -10.12 -7.10
C ILE A 309 -17.80 -9.29 -6.50
N TYR A 310 -17.82 -7.98 -6.77
CA TYR A 310 -18.77 -7.04 -6.15
C TYR A 310 -19.81 -6.49 -7.15
N GLY A 311 -19.88 -7.06 -8.35
CA GLY A 311 -20.81 -6.63 -9.39
C GLY A 311 -22.22 -7.19 -9.30
N GLY A 312 -22.53 -7.96 -8.25
CA GLY A 312 -23.81 -8.69 -8.10
C GLY A 312 -23.79 -10.11 -8.68
N GLN A 313 -23.01 -10.34 -9.74
CA GLN A 313 -22.84 -11.66 -10.37
C GLN A 313 -22.10 -12.67 -9.48
N ASN A 314 -21.21 -12.20 -8.59
CA ASN A 314 -20.35 -13.05 -7.76
C ASN A 314 -19.59 -14.12 -8.57
N ASP A 315 -19.14 -13.75 -9.78
CA ASP A 315 -18.41 -14.66 -10.69
C ASP A 315 -16.92 -14.71 -10.31
N PHE A 316 -16.67 -15.49 -9.28
CA PHE A 316 -15.35 -15.68 -8.69
C PHE A 316 -14.35 -16.33 -9.66
N ASP A 317 -14.82 -17.19 -10.57
CA ASP A 317 -13.96 -17.87 -11.53
C ASP A 317 -13.46 -16.90 -12.60
N ALA A 318 -14.33 -16.02 -13.11
CA ALA A 318 -13.91 -14.94 -14.01
C ALA A 318 -12.98 -13.91 -13.32
N ALA A 319 -13.15 -13.69 -12.02
CA ALA A 319 -12.28 -12.80 -11.25
C ALA A 319 -10.86 -13.37 -11.02
N ALA A 320 -10.71 -14.69 -11.04
CA ALA A 320 -9.59 -15.39 -10.42
C ALA A 320 -8.23 -15.01 -10.99
N GLU A 321 -8.09 -15.01 -12.31
CA GLU A 321 -6.82 -14.70 -12.95
C GLU A 321 -6.40 -13.25 -12.69
N SER A 322 -7.34 -12.31 -12.82
CA SER A 322 -7.06 -10.89 -12.61
C SER A 322 -6.60 -10.60 -11.18
N ILE A 323 -7.32 -11.11 -10.16
CA ILE A 323 -6.94 -10.83 -8.78
C ILE A 323 -5.66 -11.56 -8.36
N LYS A 324 -5.45 -12.78 -8.86
CA LYS A 324 -4.21 -13.54 -8.61
C LYS A 324 -3.00 -12.80 -9.18
N GLN A 325 -3.07 -12.32 -10.42
CA GLN A 325 -1.98 -11.55 -11.03
C GLN A 325 -1.77 -10.21 -10.31
N ALA A 326 -2.83 -9.52 -9.92
CA ALA A 326 -2.71 -8.32 -9.08
C ALA A 326 -2.00 -8.63 -7.76
N TYR A 327 -2.31 -9.76 -7.13
CA TYR A 327 -1.66 -10.23 -5.91
C TYR A 327 -0.20 -10.64 -6.13
N ILE A 328 0.17 -11.23 -7.26
CA ILE A 328 1.58 -11.54 -7.58
C ILE A 328 2.39 -10.25 -7.75
N LEU A 329 1.80 -9.22 -8.38
CA LEU A 329 2.47 -7.95 -8.64
C LEU A 329 2.62 -7.10 -7.37
N TYR A 330 1.61 -7.08 -6.48
CA TYR A 330 1.62 -6.27 -5.26
C TYR A 330 0.98 -6.99 -4.06
N PRO A 331 1.57 -8.10 -3.58
CA PRO A 331 1.01 -8.91 -2.48
C PRO A 331 0.81 -8.17 -1.15
N GLN A 332 1.48 -7.04 -0.96
CA GLN A 332 1.38 -6.22 0.26
C GLN A 332 0.25 -5.17 0.22
N ARG A 333 -0.37 -4.93 -0.94
CA ARG A 333 -1.51 -4.01 -1.01
C ARG A 333 -2.72 -4.64 -0.34
N TRP A 334 -3.14 -4.05 0.77
CA TRP A 334 -4.27 -4.53 1.60
C TRP A 334 -5.49 -4.94 0.75
N ARG A 335 -5.94 -4.09 -0.19
CA ARG A 335 -7.18 -4.33 -0.96
C ARG A 335 -7.05 -5.51 -1.90
N ILE A 336 -5.89 -5.64 -2.56
CA ILE A 336 -5.58 -6.76 -3.46
C ILE A 336 -5.55 -8.06 -2.66
N ARG A 337 -4.80 -8.08 -1.54
CA ARG A 337 -4.71 -9.25 -0.67
C ARG A 337 -6.08 -9.64 -0.11
N ARG A 338 -6.91 -8.67 0.31
CA ARG A 338 -8.25 -8.91 0.83
C ARG A 338 -9.16 -9.53 -0.22
N GLN A 339 -9.23 -8.95 -1.42
CA GLN A 339 -10.03 -9.48 -2.52
C GLN A 339 -9.59 -10.89 -2.93
N TYR A 340 -8.28 -11.16 -2.95
CA TYR A 340 -7.79 -12.51 -3.25
C TYR A 340 -8.14 -13.52 -2.14
N ALA A 341 -8.09 -13.09 -0.88
CA ALA A 341 -8.51 -13.91 0.26
C ALA A 341 -10.02 -14.20 0.24
N ASP A 342 -10.85 -13.22 -0.13
CA ASP A 342 -12.30 -13.37 -0.31
C ASP A 342 -12.61 -14.39 -1.43
N LEU A 343 -11.89 -14.33 -2.55
CA LEU A 343 -11.98 -15.31 -3.62
C LEU A 343 -11.66 -16.74 -3.13
N LEU A 344 -10.50 -16.93 -2.51
CA LEU A 344 -10.05 -18.24 -2.03
C LEU A 344 -11.00 -18.82 -0.98
N TYR A 345 -11.56 -17.95 -0.12
CA TYR A 345 -12.59 -18.32 0.83
C TYR A 345 -13.84 -18.87 0.11
N THR A 346 -14.36 -18.18 -0.89
CA THR A 346 -15.54 -18.64 -1.64
C THR A 346 -15.27 -19.94 -2.40
N GLN A 347 -14.07 -20.10 -2.95
CA GLN A 347 -13.62 -21.35 -3.58
C GLN A 347 -13.32 -22.48 -2.57
N LYS A 348 -13.59 -22.27 -1.27
CA LYS A 348 -13.32 -23.23 -0.17
C LYS A 348 -11.85 -23.63 -0.03
N SER A 349 -10.94 -22.82 -0.56
CA SER A 349 -9.49 -22.98 -0.42
C SER A 349 -9.04 -22.34 0.90
N PHE A 350 -9.54 -22.89 2.00
CA PHE A 350 -9.47 -22.28 3.33
C PHE A 350 -8.04 -22.08 3.85
N ASP A 351 -7.16 -23.05 3.66
CA ASP A 351 -5.75 -22.93 4.07
C ASP A 351 -5.05 -21.76 3.37
N GLN A 352 -5.29 -21.60 2.06
CA GLN A 352 -4.71 -20.50 1.28
C GLN A 352 -5.36 -19.16 1.64
N ALA A 353 -6.67 -19.12 1.89
CA ALA A 353 -7.36 -17.92 2.36
C ALA A 353 -6.80 -17.47 3.72
N CYS A 354 -6.51 -18.42 4.62
CA CYS A 354 -5.88 -18.17 5.92
C CYS A 354 -4.52 -17.46 5.80
N LEU A 355 -3.66 -17.92 4.89
CA LEU A 355 -2.35 -17.29 4.62
C LEU A 355 -2.47 -15.82 4.18
N LEU A 356 -3.61 -15.43 3.59
CA LEU A 356 -3.85 -14.05 3.17
C LEU A 356 -4.57 -13.22 4.25
N TYR A 357 -5.53 -13.81 4.97
CA TYR A 357 -6.25 -13.09 6.03
C TYR A 357 -5.44 -12.83 7.28
N GLY A 358 -4.58 -13.77 7.71
CA GLY A 358 -3.75 -13.59 8.90
C GLY A 358 -2.94 -12.29 8.85
N PRO A 359 -2.16 -12.04 7.78
CA PRO A 359 -1.45 -10.78 7.59
C PRO A 359 -2.33 -9.53 7.59
N LEU A 360 -3.52 -9.58 6.99
CA LEU A 360 -4.46 -8.46 7.01
C LEU A 360 -4.94 -8.15 8.43
N TYR A 361 -5.30 -9.19 9.19
CA TYR A 361 -5.73 -9.08 10.58
C TYR A 361 -4.66 -8.43 11.47
N ARG A 362 -3.38 -8.79 11.26
CA ARG A 362 -2.25 -8.31 12.05
C ARG A 362 -1.84 -6.87 11.73
N THR A 363 -2.09 -6.41 10.50
CA THR A 363 -1.59 -5.13 10.00
C THR A 363 -2.63 -4.03 9.95
N THR A 364 -3.92 -4.35 9.75
CA THR A 364 -4.93 -3.29 9.73
C THR A 364 -5.25 -2.82 11.15
N ARG A 365 -5.39 -1.51 11.28
CA ARG A 365 -5.85 -0.83 12.50
C ARG A 365 -7.28 -0.31 12.38
N SER A 366 -7.87 -0.40 11.18
CA SER A 366 -9.27 -0.01 10.94
C SER A 366 -10.22 -0.97 11.65
N LYS A 367 -11.01 -0.45 12.60
CA LYS A 367 -11.98 -1.25 13.36
C LYS A 367 -13.02 -1.92 12.47
N SER A 368 -13.47 -1.24 11.42
CA SER A 368 -14.47 -1.79 10.48
C SER A 368 -13.89 -2.92 9.64
N GLU A 369 -12.67 -2.74 9.12
CA GLU A 369 -11.97 -3.79 8.35
C GLU A 369 -11.65 -5.00 9.22
N LEU A 370 -11.18 -4.77 10.45
CA LEU A 370 -10.92 -5.83 11.42
C LEU A 370 -12.16 -6.66 11.73
N LYS A 371 -13.35 -6.03 11.85
CA LYS A 371 -14.61 -6.76 12.09
C LYS A 371 -14.89 -7.79 10.99
N GLY A 372 -14.77 -7.39 9.73
CA GLY A 372 -14.98 -8.28 8.57
C GLY A 372 -13.94 -9.40 8.49
N ILE A 373 -12.66 -9.09 8.73
CA ILE A 373 -11.59 -10.10 8.72
C ILE A 373 -11.77 -11.09 9.88
N LYS A 374 -12.11 -10.62 11.09
CA LYS A 374 -12.39 -11.48 12.25
C LYS A 374 -13.55 -12.43 11.97
N ALA A 375 -14.63 -11.95 11.35
CA ALA A 375 -15.76 -12.80 10.98
C ALA A 375 -15.33 -13.95 10.05
N ARG A 376 -14.58 -13.63 8.98
CA ARG A 376 -14.04 -14.65 8.07
C ARG A 376 -13.08 -15.62 8.74
N LEU A 377 -12.16 -15.13 9.57
CA LEU A 377 -11.22 -15.98 10.31
C LEU A 377 -11.92 -16.90 11.34
N LYS A 378 -13.05 -16.48 11.93
CA LYS A 378 -13.85 -17.34 12.82
C LYS A 378 -14.56 -18.46 12.06
N GLU A 379 -14.95 -18.21 10.82
CA GLU A 379 -15.56 -19.20 9.93
C GLU A 379 -14.51 -20.18 9.36
N LEU A 380 -13.28 -19.72 9.15
CA LEU A 380 -12.14 -20.49 8.68
C LEU A 380 -11.42 -21.19 9.84
N ALA A 381 -11.69 -22.49 10.04
CA ALA A 381 -10.90 -23.44 10.83
C ALA A 381 -10.02 -22.84 11.97
N PRO A 382 -10.51 -22.78 13.22
CA PRO A 382 -9.80 -22.15 14.35
C PRO A 382 -8.45 -22.81 14.71
N ASP A 383 -8.16 -24.01 14.18
CA ASP A 383 -6.98 -24.80 14.52
C ASP A 383 -5.79 -24.62 13.55
N HIS A 384 -5.98 -23.99 12.38
CA HIS A 384 -4.89 -23.78 11.41
C HIS A 384 -3.86 -22.78 11.98
N PRO A 385 -2.55 -23.12 12.04
CA PRO A 385 -1.55 -22.31 12.75
C PRO A 385 -1.45 -20.86 12.27
N ASP A 386 -1.63 -20.60 10.95
CA ASP A 386 -1.62 -19.24 10.38
C ASP A 386 -2.93 -18.46 10.55
N CYS A 387 -4.00 -19.17 10.93
CA CYS A 387 -5.36 -18.66 11.10
C CYS A 387 -5.80 -18.61 12.56
N LYS A 388 -4.99 -19.17 13.47
CA LYS A 388 -5.14 -18.98 14.91
C LYS A 388 -5.16 -17.50 15.19
N ILE A 389 -6.36 -16.97 15.39
CA ILE A 389 -6.58 -15.76 16.16
C ILE A 389 -6.05 -16.13 17.54
N ARG A 390 -4.74 -16.01 17.79
CA ARG A 390 -4.23 -16.01 19.17
C ARG A 390 -5.14 -15.02 19.89
N GLU A 391 -5.83 -15.50 20.91
CA GLU A 391 -6.75 -14.72 21.72
C GLU A 391 -6.03 -13.45 22.15
N LEU A 392 -6.24 -12.38 21.38
CA LEU A 392 -5.97 -11.00 21.77
C LEU A 392 -7.18 -10.45 22.53
N GLU A 393 -8.09 -11.34 22.97
CA GLU A 393 -9.10 -11.08 23.98
C GLU A 393 -8.43 -11.03 25.34
N GLU A 394 -7.67 -9.97 25.56
CA GLU A 394 -7.43 -9.38 26.88
C GLU A 394 -6.86 -7.98 26.63
N THR A 395 -7.76 -7.06 26.32
CA THR A 395 -7.65 -5.73 26.92
C THR A 395 -8.29 -5.84 28.31
N PRO A 396 -7.52 -5.88 29.41
CA PRO A 396 -8.05 -5.39 30.66
C PRO A 396 -8.25 -3.88 30.50
N GLU A 397 -9.46 -3.49 30.82
CA GLU A 397 -9.90 -2.14 31.07
C GLU A 397 -8.86 -1.30 31.82
N THR A 398 -8.84 -0.01 31.49
CA THR A 398 -8.52 1.11 32.38
C THR A 398 -7.72 0.79 33.65
N SER A 399 -6.46 1.20 33.68
CA SER A 399 -5.84 1.69 34.92
C SER A 399 -4.90 2.84 34.59
N ARG A 400 -4.94 3.83 35.49
CA ARG A 400 -4.54 5.24 35.33
C ARG A 400 -3.07 5.47 35.04
#